data_AF-P38783-F1
#
_entry.id   AF-P38783-F1
#
_cell.length_a   1.000
_cell.length_b   1.000
_cell.length_c   1.000
_cell.angle_alpha   90.00
_cell.angle_beta   90.00
_cell.angle_gamma   90.00
#
_symmetry.space_group_name_H-M   'P 1'
#
loop_
_entity.id
_entity.type
_entity.pdbx_description
1 polymer ?
#
loop_
_entity_poly.entity_id
_entity_poly.type
_entity_poly.pdbx_seq_one_letter_code
_entity_poly.pdbx_strand_id
1 'polypeptide(L)'
;MIPSRISHKFPLFLRSSLAAPKAAYRFSSTIPKPSDQVPDVDAFLNKIGRNCNELKDTFENNWNNLFQWDSKILKEKGVNIQQRKYILKQVHNYRNNRPIHEIKLGKKSFFGGERKRKAFTAKWKAENKQ
;
A
#
# COMPACT_ATOMS: atom_id res chain seq x y z
N MET A 1 -21.86 -46.31 -13.19
CA MET A 1 -20.91 -47.27 -12.57
C MET A 1 -20.01 -46.47 -11.62
N ILE A 2 -19.93 -46.89 -10.35
CA ILE A 2 -19.17 -46.23 -9.26
C ILE A 2 -17.74 -46.83 -9.25
N PRO A 3 -16.70 -46.03 -8.96
CA PRO A 3 -15.86 -46.35 -7.79
C PRO A 3 -15.50 -45.08 -6.99
N SER A 4 -16.03 -44.92 -5.77
CA SER A 4 -15.39 -45.26 -4.48
C SER A 4 -14.03 -44.56 -4.24
N ARG A 5 -14.08 -43.53 -3.39
CA ARG A 5 -12.95 -42.77 -2.84
C ARG A 5 -11.96 -43.70 -2.11
N ILE A 6 -10.69 -43.64 -2.51
CA ILE A 6 -9.57 -44.16 -1.71
C ILE A 6 -9.13 -43.03 -0.78
N SER A 7 -9.34 -43.22 0.52
CA SER A 7 -8.80 -42.35 1.57
C SER A 7 -7.46 -42.90 2.05
N HIS A 8 -6.36 -42.21 1.77
CA HIS A 8 -5.08 -42.46 2.42
C HIS A 8 -4.93 -41.48 3.59
N LYS A 9 -5.10 -42.00 4.81
CA LYS A 9 -4.75 -41.29 6.05
C LYS A 9 -3.22 -41.30 6.17
N PHE A 10 -2.56 -40.21 5.79
CA PHE A 10 -1.16 -40.00 6.12
C PHE A 10 -1.03 -39.66 7.62
N PRO A 11 -0.14 -40.33 8.38
CA PRO A 11 0.07 -40.05 9.79
C PRO A 11 0.77 -38.70 9.97
N LEU A 12 0.21 -37.87 10.84
CA LEU A 12 0.79 -36.61 11.33
C LEU A 12 2.12 -36.89 12.04
N PHE A 13 3.25 -36.69 11.37
CA PHE A 13 4.52 -36.49 12.04
C PHE A 13 4.46 -35.16 12.78
N LEU A 14 4.42 -35.22 14.13
CA LEU A 14 4.65 -34.09 15.03
C LEU A 14 6.04 -33.52 14.74
N ARG A 15 6.10 -32.54 13.83
CA ARG A 15 7.29 -31.73 13.63
C ARG A 15 7.31 -30.71 14.77
N SER A 16 8.08 -31.01 15.82
CA SER A 16 8.33 -30.07 16.92
C SER A 16 8.92 -28.78 16.32
N SER A 17 8.07 -27.77 16.24
CA SER A 17 8.40 -26.46 15.72
C SER A 17 9.33 -25.76 16.71
N LEU A 18 10.61 -25.64 16.37
CA LEU A 18 11.44 -24.54 16.89
C LEU A 18 10.87 -23.24 16.31
N ALA A 19 9.82 -22.72 16.93
CA ALA A 19 9.38 -21.36 16.69
C ALA A 19 10.45 -20.46 17.29
N ALA A 20 11.46 -20.09 16.49
CA ALA A 20 12.33 -18.97 16.82
C ALA A 20 11.44 -17.79 17.22
N PRO A 21 11.76 -17.06 18.31
CA PRO A 21 11.01 -15.86 18.61
C PRO A 21 11.06 -15.01 17.35
N LYS A 22 9.88 -14.66 16.81
CA LYS A 22 9.80 -13.61 15.80
C LYS A 22 10.44 -12.41 16.46
N ALA A 23 11.72 -12.16 16.18
CA ALA A 23 12.37 -10.94 16.55
C ALA A 23 11.39 -9.86 16.11
N ALA A 24 10.76 -9.19 17.08
CA ALA A 24 9.87 -8.10 16.75
C ALA A 24 10.72 -7.23 15.84
N TYR A 25 10.29 -7.04 14.60
CA TYR A 25 10.90 -6.11 13.67
C TYR A 25 10.69 -4.72 14.29
N ARG A 26 11.47 -4.43 15.34
CA ARG A 26 11.58 -3.14 15.96
C ARG A 26 12.33 -2.37 14.92
N PHE A 27 11.61 -1.54 14.20
CA PHE A 27 12.18 -0.56 13.31
C PHE A 27 13.23 0.19 14.15
N SER A 28 14.52 -0.09 13.93
CA SER A 28 15.58 0.60 14.65
C SER A 28 15.41 2.08 14.33
N SER A 29 15.00 2.80 15.37
CA SER A 29 14.22 4.04 15.34
C SER A 29 15.10 5.26 15.08
N THR A 30 15.93 5.22 14.04
CA THR A 30 16.57 6.45 13.57
C THR A 30 15.52 7.23 12.80
N ILE A 31 15.04 8.32 13.41
CA ILE A 31 14.21 9.30 12.73
C ILE A 31 15.13 10.09 11.80
N PRO A 32 14.92 10.04 10.47
CA PRO A 32 15.74 10.81 9.55
C PRO A 32 15.46 12.30 9.71
N LYS A 33 16.49 13.13 9.51
CA LYS A 33 16.33 14.59 9.50
C LYS A 33 15.49 14.99 8.27
N PRO A 34 14.63 16.01 8.38
CA PRO A 34 13.96 16.61 7.23
C PRO A 34 15.00 17.07 6.19
N SER A 35 14.64 16.99 4.91
CA SER A 35 15.49 17.41 3.80
C SER A 35 15.00 18.71 3.21
N ASP A 36 15.85 19.47 2.52
CA ASP A 36 15.45 20.76 1.93
C ASP A 36 14.27 20.62 0.96
N GLN A 37 14.15 19.47 0.29
CA GLN A 37 13.03 19.17 -0.61
C GLN A 37 11.73 18.84 0.13
N VAL A 38 11.81 18.34 1.36
CA VAL A 38 10.67 17.92 2.17
C VAL A 38 10.94 18.36 3.62
N PRO A 39 10.73 19.65 3.92
CA PRO A 39 11.01 20.20 5.24
C PRO A 39 10.00 19.75 6.31
N ASP A 40 8.83 19.28 5.86
CA ASP A 40 7.67 19.14 6.72
C ASP A 40 6.79 17.94 6.36
N VAL A 41 5.91 17.53 7.27
CA VAL A 41 4.99 16.40 7.08
C VAL A 41 3.99 16.71 5.97
N ASP A 42 3.45 17.91 5.93
CA ASP A 42 2.54 18.32 4.86
C ASP A 42 3.23 18.22 3.49
N ALA A 43 4.46 18.72 3.37
CA ALA A 43 5.26 18.60 2.16
C ALA A 43 5.47 17.13 1.76
N PHE A 44 5.71 16.25 2.73
CA PHE A 44 5.85 14.80 2.48
C PHE A 44 4.57 14.19 1.92
N LEU A 45 3.42 14.47 2.55
CA LEU A 45 2.12 13.94 2.15
C LEU A 45 1.71 14.43 0.76
N ASN A 46 1.95 15.71 0.45
CA ASN A 46 1.72 16.27 -0.88
C ASN A 46 2.64 15.64 -1.94
N LYS A 47 3.91 15.37 -1.59
CA LYS A 47 4.89 14.79 -2.53
C LYS A 47 4.54 13.37 -2.95
N ILE A 48 4.00 12.56 -2.05
CA ILE A 48 3.66 11.16 -2.35
C ILE A 48 2.32 11.01 -3.08
N GLY A 49 1.41 11.99 -2.97
CA GLY A 49 0.13 12.01 -3.67
C GLY A 49 -0.86 10.94 -3.22
N ARG A 50 -1.67 10.39 -4.14
CA ARG A 50 -2.74 9.39 -3.86
C ARG A 50 -3.74 9.81 -2.77
N ASN A 51 -4.13 11.09 -2.77
CA ASN A 51 -5.03 11.69 -1.77
C ASN A 51 -4.52 11.53 -0.32
N CYS A 52 -3.21 11.49 -0.09
CA CYS A 52 -2.66 11.51 1.27
C CYS A 52 -2.73 12.90 1.92
N ASN A 53 -3.07 13.93 1.14
CA ASN A 53 -3.17 15.33 1.58
C ASN A 53 -4.30 15.54 2.59
N GLU A 54 -5.33 14.70 2.60
CA GLU A 54 -6.45 14.76 3.55
C GLU A 54 -6.05 14.29 4.96
N LEU A 55 -4.89 13.63 5.10
CA LEU A 55 -4.43 13.06 6.38
C LEU A 55 -3.60 14.04 7.23
N LYS A 56 -3.47 15.31 6.80
CA LYS A 56 -2.68 16.32 7.52
C LYS A 56 -3.14 16.48 8.98
N ASP A 57 -4.45 16.57 9.16
CA ASP A 57 -5.08 16.71 10.49
C ASP A 57 -4.77 15.52 11.40
N THR A 58 -4.60 14.33 10.81
CA THR A 58 -4.27 13.12 11.57
C THR A 58 -2.86 13.15 12.13
N PHE A 59 -1.90 13.74 11.42
CA PHE A 59 -0.49 13.77 11.84
C PHE A 59 -0.11 15.04 12.60
N GLU A 60 -0.98 16.06 12.65
CA GLU A 60 -0.74 17.36 13.32
C GLU A 60 0.57 18.02 12.88
N ASN A 61 0.98 17.75 11.63
CA ASN A 61 2.25 18.21 11.05
C ASN A 61 3.52 17.83 11.85
N ASN A 62 3.45 16.78 12.66
CA ASN A 62 4.55 16.35 13.52
C ASN A 62 5.46 15.33 12.82
N TRP A 63 6.68 15.72 12.46
CA TRP A 63 7.63 14.86 11.74
C TRP A 63 7.91 13.54 12.46
N ASN A 64 8.10 13.59 13.78
CA ASN A 64 8.37 12.41 14.59
C ASN A 64 7.22 11.38 14.53
N ASN A 65 5.96 11.84 14.54
CA ASN A 65 4.79 10.96 14.49
C ASN A 65 4.75 10.17 13.18
N LEU A 66 5.07 10.81 12.05
CA LEU A 66 5.05 10.17 10.74
C LEU A 66 6.05 9.00 10.64
N PHE A 67 7.24 9.14 11.24
CA PHE A 67 8.28 8.10 11.21
C PHE A 67 8.14 7.07 12.33
N GLN A 68 7.51 7.41 13.45
CA GLN A 68 7.35 6.52 14.58
C GLN A 68 6.11 5.64 14.49
N TRP A 69 5.05 6.10 13.82
CA TRP A 69 3.78 5.38 13.82
C TRP A 69 3.81 4.09 13.00
N ASP A 70 3.39 3.01 13.68
CA ASP A 70 3.21 1.71 13.08
C ASP A 70 1.85 1.56 12.38
N SER A 71 1.73 0.47 11.62
CA SER A 71 0.47 0.11 10.96
C SER A 71 -0.73 -0.04 11.92
N LYS A 72 -0.49 -0.38 13.20
CA LYS A 72 -1.55 -0.48 14.22
C LYS A 72 -2.08 0.89 14.62
N ILE A 73 -1.18 1.83 14.93
CA ILE A 73 -1.53 3.21 15.29
C ILE A 73 -2.28 3.88 14.12
N LEU A 74 -1.79 3.71 12.89
CA LEU A 74 -2.50 4.22 11.70
C LEU A 74 -3.87 3.59 11.48
N LYS A 75 -4.11 2.36 11.96
CA LYS A 75 -5.44 1.74 11.94
C LYS A 75 -6.37 2.39 12.96
N GLU A 76 -5.88 2.64 14.17
CA GLU A 76 -6.64 3.28 15.25
C GLU A 76 -7.02 4.71 14.89
N LYS A 77 -6.13 5.43 14.19
CA LYS A 77 -6.39 6.77 13.65
C LYS A 77 -7.36 6.82 12.45
N GLY A 78 -7.85 5.67 11.97
CA GLY A 78 -8.85 5.63 10.88
C GLY A 78 -8.30 5.75 9.46
N VAL A 79 -6.98 5.61 9.25
CA VAL A 79 -6.39 5.72 7.91
C VAL A 79 -6.76 4.51 7.04
N ASN A 80 -7.16 4.77 5.79
CA ASN A 80 -7.52 3.72 4.83
C ASN A 80 -6.35 2.73 4.63
N ILE A 81 -6.67 1.44 4.45
CA ILE A 81 -5.70 0.35 4.29
C ILE A 81 -4.71 0.64 3.15
N GLN A 82 -5.18 1.19 2.03
CA GLN A 82 -4.35 1.49 0.86
C GLN A 82 -3.36 2.63 1.14
N GLN A 83 -3.86 3.73 1.73
CA GLN A 83 -3.05 4.88 2.14
C GLN A 83 -2.02 4.46 3.19
N ARG A 84 -2.42 3.71 4.22
CA ARG A 84 -1.53 3.19 5.26
C ARG A 84 -0.35 2.39 4.69
N LYS A 85 -0.63 1.44 3.80
CA LYS A 85 0.43 0.65 3.13
C LYS A 85 1.36 1.54 2.31
N TYR A 86 0.80 2.54 1.64
CA TYR A 86 1.56 3.44 0.80
C TYR A 86 2.45 4.38 1.62
N ILE A 87 1.92 5.04 2.65
CA ILE A 87 2.68 5.92 3.56
C ILE A 87 3.85 5.16 4.18
N LEU A 88 3.62 3.97 4.75
CA LEU A 88 4.69 3.17 5.34
C LEU A 88 5.77 2.78 4.31
N LYS A 89 5.38 2.47 3.07
CA LYS A 89 6.33 2.22 1.99
C LYS A 89 7.16 3.46 1.65
N GLN A 90 6.53 4.63 1.59
CA GLN A 90 7.24 5.88 1.29
C GLN A 90 8.14 6.34 2.44
N VAL A 91 7.73 6.14 3.70
CA VAL A 91 8.56 6.34 4.90
C VAL A 91 9.80 5.44 4.85
N HIS A 92 9.62 4.17 4.49
CA HIS A 92 10.73 3.24 4.28
C HIS A 92 11.64 3.67 3.13
N ASN A 93 11.09 4.17 2.02
CA ASN A 93 11.88 4.71 0.91
C ASN A 93 12.70 5.94 1.34
N TYR A 94 12.09 6.86 2.07
CA TYR A 94 12.75 8.07 2.59
C TYR A 94 13.92 7.70 3.51
N ARG A 95 13.73 6.76 4.43
CA ARG A 95 14.78 6.26 5.33
C ARG A 95 15.95 5.61 4.59
N ASN A 96 15.70 4.99 3.44
CA ASN A 96 16.73 4.37 2.60
C ASN A 96 17.30 5.32 1.54
N ASN A 97 17.03 6.63 1.63
CA ASN A 97 17.45 7.64 0.65
C ASN A 97 16.99 7.32 -0.79
N ARG A 98 15.86 6.62 -0.95
CA ARG A 98 15.24 6.34 -2.24
C ARG A 98 14.34 7.52 -2.65
N PRO A 99 14.22 7.84 -3.95
CA PRO A 99 13.42 8.98 -4.39
C PRO A 99 11.94 8.78 -4.06
N ILE A 100 11.36 9.71 -3.31
CA ILE A 100 9.92 9.76 -3.03
C ILE A 100 9.21 10.67 -4.02
N HIS A 101 8.21 10.10 -4.69
CA HIS A 101 7.33 10.79 -5.64
C HIS A 101 6.02 10.01 -5.77
N GLU A 102 5.00 10.62 -6.36
CA GLU A 102 3.74 9.95 -6.63
C GLU A 102 3.88 8.87 -7.71
N ILE A 103 3.78 7.60 -7.31
CA ILE A 103 3.60 6.50 -8.25
C ILE A 103 2.09 6.32 -8.44
N LYS A 104 1.52 6.75 -9.57
CA LYS A 104 0.07 6.69 -9.81
C LYS A 104 -0.43 5.25 -9.90
N LEU A 105 -1.68 5.02 -9.49
CA LEU A 105 -2.34 3.73 -9.65
C LEU A 105 -2.65 3.48 -11.13
N GLY A 106 -2.60 2.21 -11.56
CA GLY A 106 -2.94 1.84 -12.92
C GLY A 106 -4.40 2.17 -13.24
N LYS A 107 -4.64 2.98 -14.26
CA LYS A 107 -5.97 3.32 -14.77
C LYS A 107 -6.28 2.48 -16.00
N LYS A 108 -7.56 2.11 -16.19
CA LYS A 108 -8.02 1.53 -17.46
C LYS A 108 -7.91 2.58 -18.58
N SER A 109 -7.74 2.14 -19.82
CA SER A 109 -7.74 3.04 -20.99
C SER A 109 -9.06 3.81 -21.08
N PHE A 110 -9.07 4.92 -21.84
CA PHE A 110 -10.27 5.72 -22.08
C PHE A 110 -11.46 4.87 -22.58
N PHE A 111 -11.23 3.98 -23.55
CA PHE A 111 -12.25 3.07 -24.09
C PHE A 111 -12.55 1.84 -23.19
N GLY A 112 -12.05 1.82 -21.95
CA GLY A 112 -12.20 0.71 -21.02
C GLY A 112 -11.07 -0.32 -21.07
N GLY A 113 -11.27 -1.42 -20.33
CA GLY A 113 -10.33 -2.56 -20.29
C GLY A 113 -10.45 -3.45 -21.52
N GLU A 114 -9.45 -4.32 -21.73
CA GLU A 114 -9.29 -5.18 -22.92
C GLU A 114 -10.60 -5.81 -23.41
N ARG A 115 -11.31 -6.52 -22.51
CA ARG A 115 -12.55 -7.24 -22.83
C ARG A 115 -13.69 -6.34 -23.32
N LYS A 116 -13.79 -5.11 -22.80
CA LYS A 116 -14.89 -4.17 -23.12
C LYS A 116 -14.52 -3.19 -24.23
N ARG A 117 -13.25 -3.14 -24.64
CA ARG A 117 -12.74 -2.11 -25.56
C ARG A 117 -13.47 -2.12 -26.90
N LYS A 118 -13.62 -3.28 -27.54
CA LYS A 118 -14.29 -3.39 -28.86
C LYS A 118 -15.71 -2.83 -28.85
N ALA A 119 -16.52 -3.25 -27.87
CA ALA A 119 -17.92 -2.80 -27.74
C ALA A 119 -18.00 -1.30 -27.42
N PHE A 120 -17.17 -0.81 -26.50
CA PHE A 120 -17.15 0.59 -26.13
C PHE A 120 -16.68 1.49 -27.30
N THR A 121 -15.63 1.10 -28.02
CA THR A 121 -15.15 1.85 -29.19
C THR A 121 -16.19 1.88 -30.31
N ALA A 122 -16.91 0.78 -30.55
CA ALA A 122 -18.00 0.76 -31.53
C ALA A 122 -19.14 1.71 -31.12
N LYS A 123 -19.57 1.67 -29.85
CA LYS A 123 -20.58 2.60 -29.29
C LYS A 123 -20.14 4.05 -29.40
N TRP A 124 -18.91 4.37 -28.98
CA TRP A 124 -18.35 5.72 -29.04
C TRP A 124 -18.26 6.24 -30.47
N LYS A 125 -17.86 5.40 -31.44
CA LYS A 125 -17.86 5.77 -32.87
C LYS A 125 -19.27 6.02 -33.41
N ALA A 126 -20.28 5.28 -32.95
CA ALA A 126 -21.67 5.49 -33.36
C ALA A 126 -22.26 6.80 -32.79
N GLU A 127 -21.93 7.15 -31.55
CA GLU A 127 -22.39 8.37 -30.88
C GLU A 127 -21.75 9.64 -31.46
N ASN A 128 -20.47 9.58 -31.85
CA ASN A 128 -19.74 10.73 -32.41
C ASN A 128 -19.84 10.84 -33.94
N LYS A 129 -20.67 10.02 -34.58
CA LYS A 129 -20.97 10.11 -36.01
C LYS A 129 -22.07 11.17 -36.22
N GLN A 130 -21.74 12.42 -35.92
CA GLN A 130 -22.50 13.59 -36.37
C GLN A 130 -22.23 13.84 -37.86
#